data_AF-A0A954XCC7-F1
#
_entry.id   AF-A0A954XCC7-F1
#
_cell.length_a   1.000
_cell.length_b   1.000
_cell.length_c   1.000
_cell.angle_alpha   90.00
_cell.angle_beta   90.00
_cell.angle_gamma   90.00
#
_symmetry.space_group_name_H-M   'P 1'
#
loop_
_entity.id
_entity.type
_entity.pdbx_description
1 polymer ?
#
loop_
_entity_poly.entity_id
_entity_poly.type
_entity_poly.pdbx_seq_one_letter_code
_entity_poly.pdbx_strand_id
1 'polypeptide(L)'
;HSMANEDVPRLDNAGQSLADGPLTLREAFFNPEPIGADGIEPYLLGMADQQVQEIDAQLIDALRNFLFGPPGAGGLDLISMNIQRGRDLGLPSYNQTRIDFGLAPAATFADITSDVDVQNQLASVYASPAQVDLIVGGLAEEHMAGAMVGPLFHAIIRDQFLRTRDGDRFWFENGQFAADDLDAIRATTLADVILRNTDVATIADDVFIAGAAPLGPLAGGSAADPPPTESRSIDGRDNNPNDVALGSAGQNLLLNYTLEYGDGISEPAGANRPSARSISNAVFAQDASTPNARGATTMLMIWGQLLAHDIALTPGGADNTLKIHGESFAGPETYPFVAEKLPLLYDRDIYPGVDNVIDRPIFLPALDVAGGTIVDPMNDTMVTQEIAPGEFAEVYVEAGTLQNRDGTMFDGTLSITEVPRNLTPAALPAGLSPDTV
;
A
#
# COMPACT_ATOMS: atom_id res chain seq x y z
N HIS A 1 7.55 5.62 3.29
CA HIS A 1 7.71 4.23 3.79
C HIS A 1 9.07 4.00 4.44
N SER A 2 10.20 4.37 3.83
CA SER A 2 11.54 4.21 4.45
C SER A 2 11.71 4.96 5.77
N MET A 3 11.01 6.07 5.95
CA MET A 3 10.99 6.84 7.20
C MET A 3 10.42 6.11 8.43
N ALA A 4 9.74 4.97 8.26
CA ALA A 4 9.02 4.35 9.37
C ALA A 4 9.96 3.80 10.46
N ASN A 5 9.55 3.95 11.71
CA ASN A 5 10.20 3.35 12.87
C ASN A 5 9.54 2.03 13.28
N GLU A 6 10.28 1.16 13.96
CA GLU A 6 9.77 -0.11 14.49
C GLU A 6 8.75 0.07 15.63
N ASP A 7 8.78 1.23 16.30
CA ASP A 7 8.00 1.52 17.50
C ASP A 7 7.18 2.81 17.35
N VAL A 8 6.02 2.85 18.01
CA VAL A 8 5.08 3.97 18.12
C VAL A 8 5.08 4.46 19.58
N PRO A 9 5.76 5.57 19.89
CA PRO A 9 5.86 6.09 21.25
C PRO A 9 4.54 6.71 21.72
N ARG A 10 4.30 6.58 23.03
CA ARG A 10 3.14 7.13 23.74
C ARG A 10 3.65 7.97 24.90
N LEU A 11 3.49 9.28 24.84
CA LEU A 11 4.06 10.23 25.80
C LEU A 11 2.98 10.99 26.56
N ASP A 12 3.17 11.25 27.86
CA ASP A 12 2.30 12.15 28.62
C ASP A 12 2.66 13.63 28.40
N ASN A 13 1.88 14.53 29.00
CA ASN A 13 2.11 15.98 28.92
C ASN A 13 3.46 16.45 29.55
N ALA A 14 4.17 15.59 30.28
CA ALA A 14 5.52 15.85 30.77
C ALA A 14 6.61 15.25 29.85
N GLY A 15 6.23 14.74 28.68
CA GLY A 15 7.12 14.07 27.73
C GLY A 15 7.64 12.73 28.24
N GLN A 16 6.99 12.11 29.23
CA GLN A 16 7.38 10.80 29.76
C GLN A 16 6.58 9.70 29.09
N SER A 17 7.22 8.57 28.81
CA SER A 17 6.51 7.40 28.29
C SER A 17 5.40 6.95 29.24
N LEU A 18 4.24 6.58 28.67
CA LEU A 18 3.18 5.93 29.44
C LEU A 18 3.70 4.62 30.08
N ALA A 19 3.01 4.17 31.14
CA ALA A 19 3.43 3.02 31.94
C ALA A 19 3.59 1.73 31.12
N ASP A 20 2.77 1.55 30.08
CA ASP A 20 2.81 0.39 29.18
C ASP A 20 3.83 0.53 28.03
N GLY A 21 4.62 1.61 27.99
CA GLY A 21 5.70 1.81 27.02
C GLY A 21 5.22 2.16 25.60
N PRO A 22 6.11 2.16 24.58
CA PRO A 22 5.71 2.27 23.19
C PRO A 22 4.96 1.02 22.70
N LEU A 23 4.13 1.15 21.67
CA LEU A 23 3.64 0.01 20.90
C LEU A 23 4.68 -0.36 19.85
N THR A 24 4.79 -1.64 19.49
CA THR A 24 5.48 -1.98 18.23
C THR A 24 4.60 -1.57 17.05
N LEU A 25 5.20 -1.24 15.91
CA LEU A 25 4.47 -0.91 14.68
C LEU A 25 3.54 -2.07 14.27
N ARG A 26 3.94 -3.31 14.54
CA ARG A 26 3.13 -4.50 14.30
C ARG A 26 1.84 -4.50 15.10
N GLU A 27 1.89 -4.13 16.37
CA GLU A 27 0.71 -4.08 17.25
C GLU A 27 -0.23 -2.92 16.90
N ALA A 28 0.30 -1.87 16.26
CA ALA A 28 -0.46 -0.67 15.88
C ALA A 28 -1.29 -0.83 14.60
N PHE A 29 -0.91 -1.75 13.69
CA PHE A 29 -1.62 -1.92 12.41
C PHE A 29 -3.08 -2.34 12.62
N PHE A 30 -4.01 -1.53 12.10
CA PHE A 30 -5.46 -1.76 12.15
C PHE A 30 -6.03 -2.02 13.55
N ASN A 31 -5.32 -1.56 14.58
CA ASN A 31 -5.71 -1.76 15.96
C ASN A 31 -6.11 -0.43 16.60
N PRO A 32 -7.43 -0.12 16.66
CA PRO A 32 -7.90 1.11 17.29
C PRO A 32 -8.00 1.00 18.82
N GLU A 33 -7.83 -0.18 19.43
CA GLU A 33 -8.04 -0.36 20.87
C GLU A 33 -7.14 0.54 21.73
N PRO A 34 -5.83 0.68 21.44
CA PRO A 34 -4.96 1.55 22.23
C PRO A 34 -5.40 3.03 22.20
N ILE A 35 -5.88 3.52 21.05
CA ILE A 35 -6.43 4.88 20.94
C ILE A 35 -7.70 5.03 21.79
N GLY A 36 -8.56 4.01 21.80
CA GLY A 36 -9.77 4.01 22.65
C GLY A 36 -9.46 4.01 24.15
N ALA A 37 -8.31 3.46 24.55
CA ALA A 37 -7.87 3.40 25.95
C ALA A 37 -7.11 4.66 26.39
N ASP A 38 -6.16 5.11 25.57
CA ASP A 38 -5.17 6.14 25.93
C ASP A 38 -5.57 7.56 25.46
N GLY A 39 -6.55 7.66 24.56
CA GLY A 39 -6.82 8.91 23.82
C GLY A 39 -5.87 9.10 22.64
N ILE A 40 -5.91 10.27 22.00
CA ILE A 40 -5.05 10.57 20.83
C ILE A 40 -3.79 11.35 21.23
N GLU A 41 -3.85 12.06 22.34
CA GLU A 41 -2.81 12.97 22.84
C GLU A 41 -1.45 12.29 23.00
N PRO A 42 -1.36 11.07 23.59
CA PRO A 42 -0.05 10.45 23.78
C PRO A 42 0.66 10.09 22.48
N TYR A 43 -0.11 9.79 21.44
CA TYR A 43 0.40 9.48 20.11
C TYR A 43 0.80 10.75 19.36
N LEU A 44 0.03 11.84 19.48
CA LEU A 44 0.39 13.13 18.88
C LEU A 44 1.72 13.66 19.46
N LEU A 45 1.89 13.55 20.79
CA LEU A 45 3.13 13.89 21.48
C LEU A 45 4.29 12.99 21.04
N GLY A 46 4.06 11.67 21.01
CA GLY A 46 5.06 10.72 20.52
C GLY A 46 5.48 10.97 19.06
N MET A 47 4.53 11.28 18.18
CA MET A 47 4.81 11.56 16.77
C MET A 47 5.57 12.86 16.54
N ALA A 48 5.34 13.87 17.39
CA ALA A 48 6.06 15.14 17.32
C ALA A 48 7.47 15.07 17.95
N ASP A 49 7.73 14.11 18.84
CA ASP A 49 9.03 13.93 19.49
C ASP A 49 9.94 12.95 18.73
N GLN A 50 9.38 11.84 18.23
CA GLN A 50 10.15 10.77 17.63
C GLN A 50 10.70 11.17 16.25
N GLN A 51 12.02 11.16 16.11
CA GLN A 51 12.69 11.28 14.83
C GLN A 51 12.47 10.03 13.97
N VAL A 52 12.22 10.21 12.68
CA VAL A 52 12.07 9.12 11.70
C VAL A 52 13.40 8.55 11.22
N GLN A 53 13.34 7.38 10.58
CA GLN A 53 14.43 6.88 9.75
C GLN A 53 14.62 7.78 8.51
N GLU A 54 15.76 7.65 7.83
CA GLU A 54 16.08 8.39 6.63
C GLU A 54 15.21 7.96 5.43
N ILE A 55 15.07 8.86 4.44
CA ILE A 55 14.49 8.53 3.15
C ILE A 55 15.60 7.93 2.28
N ASP A 56 15.76 6.62 2.35
CA ASP A 56 16.76 5.91 1.56
C ASP A 56 16.24 4.56 1.05
N ALA A 57 17.15 3.76 0.52
CA ALA A 57 16.86 2.41 0.06
C ALA A 57 16.83 1.38 1.20
N GLN A 58 16.69 1.77 2.47
CA GLN A 58 16.55 0.87 3.61
C GLN A 58 15.11 0.88 4.14
N LEU A 59 14.62 -0.29 4.59
CA LEU A 59 13.31 -0.42 5.21
C LEU A 59 13.39 -1.32 6.45
N ILE A 60 12.71 -0.88 7.51
CA ILE A 60 12.56 -1.64 8.75
C ILE A 60 11.93 -3.03 8.54
N ASP A 61 12.24 -3.95 9.45
CA ASP A 61 11.84 -5.36 9.31
C ASP A 61 10.33 -5.55 9.42
N ALA A 62 9.65 -4.79 10.28
CA ALA A 62 8.20 -4.86 10.40
C ALA A 62 7.45 -4.55 9.09
N LEU A 63 8.01 -3.70 8.22
CA LEU A 63 7.42 -3.41 6.91
C LEU A 63 7.86 -4.37 5.80
N ARG A 64 9.04 -4.99 5.94
CA ARG A 64 9.60 -5.89 4.92
C ARG A 64 9.19 -7.36 5.08
N ASN A 65 8.88 -7.79 6.31
CA ASN A 65 8.66 -9.21 6.62
C ASN A 65 7.34 -9.50 7.35
N PHE A 66 6.56 -8.48 7.73
CA PHE A 66 5.44 -8.66 8.65
C PHE A 66 4.16 -7.89 8.33
N LEU A 67 4.13 -7.15 7.24
CA LEU A 67 2.95 -6.38 6.86
C LEU A 67 1.75 -7.37 6.73
N PHE A 68 0.75 -7.29 7.61
CA PHE A 68 -0.48 -8.11 7.62
C PHE A 68 -0.47 -9.57 8.12
N GLY A 69 0.44 -10.00 9.02
CA GLY A 69 0.41 -11.38 9.56
C GLY A 69 0.44 -11.51 11.09
N PRO A 70 -0.51 -12.21 11.75
CA PRO A 70 -0.28 -12.70 13.11
C PRO A 70 0.90 -13.70 13.15
N PRO A 71 1.55 -13.91 14.32
CA PRO A 71 2.65 -14.86 14.44
C PRO A 71 2.25 -16.25 13.90
N GLY A 72 2.95 -16.71 12.85
CA GLY A 72 2.70 -18.02 12.22
C GLY A 72 1.90 -18.01 10.91
N ALA A 73 1.38 -16.86 10.46
CA ALA A 73 0.59 -16.76 9.22
C ALA A 73 1.38 -16.33 7.96
N GLY A 74 2.67 -15.99 8.09
CA GLY A 74 3.46 -15.38 7.02
C GLY A 74 3.15 -13.88 6.87
N GLY A 75 4.17 -13.03 6.80
CA GLY A 75 4.00 -11.58 6.64
C GLY A 75 4.21 -11.14 5.19
N LEU A 76 3.63 -9.99 4.82
CA LEU A 76 3.87 -9.33 3.54
C LEU A 76 5.09 -8.41 3.60
N ASP A 77 5.59 -8.10 2.41
CA ASP A 77 6.76 -7.26 2.17
C ASP A 77 6.34 -6.01 1.41
N LEU A 78 6.27 -4.89 2.13
CA LEU A 78 5.74 -3.63 1.61
C LEU A 78 6.54 -3.13 0.41
N ILE A 79 7.88 -3.24 0.43
CA ILE A 79 8.68 -2.75 -0.70
C ILE A 79 8.57 -3.68 -1.90
N SER A 80 8.49 -4.99 -1.69
CA SER A 80 8.18 -5.93 -2.77
C SER A 80 6.82 -5.63 -3.40
N MET A 81 5.80 -5.33 -2.58
CA MET A 81 4.48 -4.90 -3.05
C MET A 81 4.55 -3.58 -3.83
N ASN A 82 5.31 -2.59 -3.35
CA ASN A 82 5.45 -1.31 -4.05
C ASN A 82 6.15 -1.46 -5.40
N ILE A 83 7.20 -2.27 -5.49
CA ILE A 83 7.88 -2.60 -6.75
C ILE A 83 6.89 -3.27 -7.70
N GLN A 84 6.18 -4.31 -7.22
CA GLN A 84 5.26 -5.05 -8.06
C GLN A 84 4.05 -4.21 -8.49
N ARG A 85 3.54 -3.34 -7.60
CA ARG A 85 2.48 -2.36 -7.92
C ARG A 85 2.95 -1.38 -8.98
N GLY A 86 4.19 -0.91 -8.90
CA GLY A 86 4.76 -0.07 -9.95
C GLY A 86 4.77 -0.77 -11.31
N ARG A 87 5.18 -2.03 -11.35
CA ARG A 87 5.15 -2.85 -12.58
C ARG A 87 3.73 -3.07 -13.10
N ASP A 88 2.79 -3.40 -12.21
CA ASP A 88 1.38 -3.61 -12.53
C ASP A 88 0.70 -2.35 -13.07
N LEU A 89 1.10 -1.18 -12.59
CA LEU A 89 0.63 0.12 -13.10
C LEU A 89 1.38 0.58 -14.36
N GLY A 90 2.21 -0.28 -14.96
CA GLY A 90 2.96 0.06 -16.16
C GLY A 90 4.00 1.15 -15.95
N LEU A 91 4.47 1.37 -14.71
CA LEU A 91 5.45 2.42 -14.43
C LEU A 91 6.77 2.15 -15.17
N PRO A 92 7.38 3.20 -15.75
CA PRO A 92 8.62 3.07 -16.47
C PRO A 92 9.79 2.67 -15.57
N SER A 93 10.88 2.20 -16.18
CA SER A 93 12.17 2.04 -15.50
C SER A 93 12.65 3.36 -14.92
N TYR A 94 13.47 3.32 -13.88
CA TYR A 94 14.13 4.48 -13.29
C TYR A 94 14.75 5.43 -14.34
N ASN A 95 15.51 4.87 -15.30
CA ASN A 95 16.14 5.66 -16.35
C ASN A 95 15.13 6.28 -17.32
N GLN A 96 14.08 5.55 -17.69
CA GLN A 96 13.03 6.11 -18.55
C GLN A 96 12.27 7.22 -17.82
N THR A 97 11.95 7.06 -16.53
CA THR A 97 11.34 8.14 -15.74
C THR A 97 12.25 9.35 -15.64
N ARG A 98 13.57 9.17 -15.49
CA ARG A 98 14.52 10.29 -15.54
C ARG A 98 14.43 11.05 -16.84
N ILE A 99 14.38 10.35 -17.98
CA ILE A 99 14.23 10.98 -19.29
C ILE A 99 12.91 11.74 -19.40
N ASP A 100 11.80 11.14 -18.96
CA ASP A 100 10.46 11.75 -18.98
C ASP A 100 10.42 13.06 -18.18
N PHE A 101 11.18 13.13 -17.07
CA PHE A 101 11.30 14.32 -16.23
C PHE A 101 12.51 15.22 -16.57
N GLY A 102 13.14 15.02 -17.74
CA GLY A 102 14.20 15.89 -18.25
C GLY A 102 15.57 15.74 -17.57
N LEU A 103 15.80 14.62 -16.89
CA LEU A 103 17.05 14.26 -16.24
C LEU A 103 17.86 13.29 -17.11
N ALA A 104 19.19 13.34 -17.00
CA ALA A 104 20.05 12.38 -17.70
C ALA A 104 19.91 10.97 -17.10
N PRO A 105 19.74 9.90 -17.90
CA PRO A 105 19.70 8.53 -17.38
C PRO A 105 21.04 8.14 -16.76
N ALA A 106 21.02 7.28 -15.74
CA ALA A 106 22.23 6.73 -15.13
C ALA A 106 22.90 5.71 -16.06
N ALA A 107 24.20 5.84 -16.30
CA ALA A 107 24.97 4.89 -17.10
C ALA A 107 25.57 3.78 -16.23
N THR A 108 25.87 4.09 -14.97
CA THR A 108 26.44 3.20 -13.96
C THR A 108 25.70 3.35 -12.62
N PHE A 109 25.82 2.39 -11.71
CA PHE A 109 25.20 2.52 -10.38
C PHE A 109 25.79 3.68 -9.56
N ALA A 110 27.03 4.08 -9.84
CA ALA A 110 27.66 5.25 -9.22
C ALA A 110 27.02 6.59 -9.68
N ASP A 111 26.27 6.60 -10.79
CA ASP A 111 25.49 7.76 -11.20
C ASP A 111 24.17 7.89 -10.40
N ILE A 112 23.74 6.82 -9.71
CA ILE A 112 22.55 6.83 -8.84
C ILE A 112 22.95 7.31 -7.44
N THR A 113 24.01 6.74 -6.87
CA THR A 113 24.42 6.98 -5.48
C THR A 113 25.92 6.95 -5.29
N SER A 114 26.43 7.73 -4.35
CA SER A 114 27.84 7.70 -3.94
C SER A 114 28.17 6.55 -2.98
N ASP A 115 27.16 5.92 -2.40
CA ASP A 115 27.30 4.80 -1.47
C ASP A 115 27.71 3.51 -2.21
N VAL A 116 28.92 3.03 -1.92
CA VAL A 116 29.50 1.85 -2.56
C VAL A 116 28.77 0.56 -2.18
N ASP A 117 28.22 0.48 -0.97
CA ASP A 117 27.47 -0.69 -0.52
C ASP A 117 26.13 -0.79 -1.26
N VAL A 118 25.41 0.34 -1.40
CA VAL A 118 24.18 0.38 -2.22
C VAL A 118 24.48 0.10 -3.69
N GLN A 119 25.59 0.62 -4.24
CA GLN A 119 26.02 0.27 -5.61
C GLN A 119 26.23 -1.24 -5.78
N ASN A 120 26.91 -1.88 -4.82
CA ASN A 120 27.18 -3.32 -4.84
C ASN A 120 25.89 -4.14 -4.69
N GLN A 121 24.98 -3.72 -3.81
CA GLN A 121 23.67 -4.34 -3.62
C GLN A 121 22.84 -4.27 -4.91
N LEU A 122 22.76 -3.09 -5.55
CA LEU A 122 22.09 -2.92 -6.83
C LEU A 122 22.71 -3.80 -7.92
N ALA A 123 24.05 -3.83 -8.01
CA ALA A 123 24.77 -4.66 -8.98
C ALA A 123 24.62 -6.17 -8.74
N SER A 124 24.27 -6.58 -7.52
CA SER A 124 24.02 -7.99 -7.19
C SER A 124 22.70 -8.52 -7.76
N VAL A 125 21.74 -7.63 -8.05
CA VAL A 125 20.40 -8.00 -8.56
C VAL A 125 20.12 -7.47 -9.97
N TYR A 126 20.57 -6.27 -10.32
CA TYR A 126 20.37 -5.69 -11.64
C TYR A 126 21.62 -5.82 -12.50
N ALA A 127 21.46 -6.20 -13.78
CA ALA A 127 22.58 -6.26 -14.70
C ALA A 127 23.03 -4.85 -15.16
N SER A 128 22.12 -3.86 -15.11
CA SER A 128 22.42 -2.46 -15.42
C SER A 128 21.42 -1.50 -14.79
N PRO A 129 21.78 -0.20 -14.62
CA PRO A 129 20.84 0.85 -14.18
C PRO A 129 19.58 0.98 -15.03
N ALA A 130 19.62 0.57 -16.31
CA ALA A 130 18.48 0.61 -17.21
C ALA A 130 17.33 -0.33 -16.80
N GLN A 131 17.60 -1.32 -15.95
CA GLN A 131 16.58 -2.26 -15.46
C GLN A 131 16.00 -1.88 -14.09
N VAL A 132 16.56 -0.86 -13.43
CA VAL A 132 16.17 -0.49 -12.06
C VAL A 132 14.72 -0.01 -12.06
N ASP A 133 13.89 -0.57 -11.18
CA ASP A 133 12.51 -0.10 -10.99
C ASP A 133 12.51 1.32 -10.42
N LEU A 134 11.53 2.14 -10.82
CA LEU A 134 11.44 3.56 -10.44
C LEU A 134 11.60 3.78 -8.92
N ILE A 135 10.85 3.04 -8.10
CA ILE A 135 10.90 3.23 -6.65
C ILE A 135 12.28 2.90 -6.06
N VAL A 136 12.96 1.92 -6.64
CA VAL A 136 14.28 1.47 -6.17
C VAL A 136 15.33 2.51 -6.51
N GLY A 137 15.35 2.98 -7.76
CA GLY A 137 16.31 4.00 -8.18
C GLY A 137 16.06 5.33 -7.49
N GLY A 138 14.80 5.76 -7.37
CA GLY A 138 14.45 7.03 -6.74
C GLY A 138 14.77 7.10 -5.24
N LEU A 139 14.63 5.99 -4.50
CA LEU A 139 15.04 5.90 -3.09
C LEU A 139 16.55 5.78 -2.92
N ALA A 140 17.26 5.21 -3.90
CA ALA A 140 18.70 5.10 -3.87
C ALA A 140 19.42 6.41 -4.24
N GLU A 141 18.74 7.38 -4.86
CA GLU A 141 19.38 8.63 -5.27
C GLU A 141 19.95 9.43 -4.10
N GLU A 142 21.15 9.97 -4.31
CA GLU A 142 21.74 10.96 -3.41
C GLU A 142 20.80 12.18 -3.27
N HIS A 143 20.60 12.62 -2.03
CA HIS A 143 19.70 13.74 -1.74
C HIS A 143 20.22 15.04 -2.33
N MET A 144 19.30 15.87 -2.85
CA MET A 144 19.65 17.22 -3.24
C MET A 144 20.00 18.07 -2.02
N ALA A 145 20.92 19.03 -2.18
CA ALA A 145 21.26 19.96 -1.11
C ALA A 145 20.01 20.71 -0.61
N GLY A 146 19.70 20.55 0.68
CA GLY A 146 18.53 21.17 1.29
C GLY A 146 17.23 20.36 1.16
N ALA A 147 17.24 19.21 0.48
CA ALA A 147 16.10 18.30 0.34
C ALA A 147 16.31 17.02 1.17
N MET A 148 15.30 16.13 1.16
CA MET A 148 15.35 14.77 1.73
C MET A 148 15.20 13.70 0.66
N VAL A 149 15.27 14.08 -0.61
CA VAL A 149 15.07 13.17 -1.75
C VAL A 149 16.04 13.56 -2.86
N GLY A 150 16.34 12.59 -3.71
CA GLY A 150 17.14 12.81 -4.91
C GLY A 150 16.41 13.58 -6.01
N PRO A 151 17.15 13.96 -7.09
CA PRO A 151 16.63 14.76 -8.19
C PRO A 151 15.34 14.25 -8.83
N LEU A 152 15.18 12.95 -9.01
CA LEU A 152 14.02 12.35 -9.68
C LEU A 152 12.76 12.49 -8.83
N PHE A 153 12.82 12.04 -7.57
CA PHE A 153 11.68 12.16 -6.66
C PHE A 153 11.36 13.62 -6.34
N HIS A 154 12.37 14.49 -6.24
CA HIS A 154 12.14 15.93 -6.16
C HIS A 154 11.33 16.43 -7.37
N ALA A 155 11.70 16.04 -8.59
CA ALA A 155 10.99 16.46 -9.81
C ALA A 155 9.53 15.94 -9.83
N ILE A 156 9.31 14.67 -9.51
CA ILE A 156 7.99 14.03 -9.48
C ILE A 156 7.09 14.70 -8.43
N ILE A 157 7.57 14.82 -7.18
CA ILE A 157 6.83 15.43 -6.08
C ILE A 157 6.49 16.88 -6.41
N ARG A 158 7.48 17.66 -6.86
CA ARG A 158 7.27 19.07 -7.23
C ARG A 158 6.23 19.21 -8.33
N ASP A 159 6.31 18.41 -9.38
CA ASP A 159 5.35 18.46 -10.49
C ASP A 159 3.93 18.14 -10.00
N GLN A 160 3.75 17.08 -9.21
CA GLN A 160 2.45 16.73 -8.65
C GLN A 160 1.87 17.85 -7.78
N PHE A 161 2.63 18.38 -6.82
CA PHE A 161 2.15 19.44 -5.93
C PHE A 161 1.87 20.75 -6.66
N LEU A 162 2.66 21.11 -7.68
CA LEU A 162 2.38 22.28 -8.53
C LEU A 162 1.07 22.12 -9.30
N ARG A 163 0.82 20.94 -9.90
CA ARG A 163 -0.44 20.68 -10.61
C ARG A 163 -1.65 20.72 -9.68
N THR A 164 -1.53 20.13 -8.49
CA THR A 164 -2.62 20.15 -7.49
C THR A 164 -2.91 21.59 -7.06
N ARG A 165 -1.88 22.40 -6.79
CA ARG A 165 -2.04 23.81 -6.41
C ARG A 165 -2.61 24.67 -7.55
N ASP A 166 -1.97 24.64 -8.71
CA ASP A 166 -2.28 25.51 -9.85
C ASP A 166 -3.59 25.10 -10.53
N GLY A 167 -3.99 23.83 -10.42
CA GLY A 167 -5.23 23.27 -10.93
C GLY A 167 -6.43 23.44 -9.99
N ASP A 168 -6.21 23.82 -8.73
CA ASP A 168 -7.30 24.04 -7.77
C ASP A 168 -7.80 25.50 -7.82
N ARG A 169 -8.95 25.71 -8.47
CA ARG A 169 -9.66 26.99 -8.44
C ARG A 169 -9.97 27.47 -7.02
N PHE A 170 -10.09 26.54 -6.09
CA PHE A 170 -10.36 26.79 -4.69
C PHE A 170 -9.11 26.79 -3.79
N TRP A 171 -7.91 26.82 -4.37
CA TRP A 171 -6.68 27.04 -3.64
C TRP A 171 -6.83 28.30 -2.78
N PHE A 172 -6.48 28.23 -1.50
CA PHE A 172 -6.85 29.27 -0.52
C PHE A 172 -6.29 30.67 -0.82
N GLU A 173 -5.30 30.79 -1.73
CA GLU A 173 -4.76 32.09 -2.16
C GLU A 173 -5.47 32.66 -3.41
N ASN A 174 -6.43 31.93 -3.99
CA ASN A 174 -7.17 32.34 -5.20
C ASN A 174 -8.37 33.26 -4.88
N GLY A 175 -8.19 34.19 -3.92
CA GLY A 175 -9.10 35.31 -3.68
C GLY A 175 -10.42 34.95 -2.96
N GLN A 176 -10.52 33.78 -2.33
CA GLN A 176 -11.71 33.40 -1.56
C GLN A 176 -11.76 34.00 -0.16
N PHE A 177 -10.60 34.44 0.36
CA PHE A 177 -10.44 34.94 1.72
C PHE A 177 -10.09 36.42 1.74
N ALA A 178 -10.53 37.14 2.77
CA ALA A 178 -10.06 38.51 3.01
C ALA A 178 -8.57 38.50 3.41
N ALA A 179 -7.89 39.65 3.31
CA ALA A 179 -6.47 39.75 3.63
C ALA A 179 -6.14 39.28 5.06
N ASP A 180 -6.95 39.70 6.04
CA ASP A 180 -6.76 39.32 7.44
C ASP A 180 -6.97 37.81 7.66
N ASP A 181 -7.95 37.20 6.99
CA ASP A 181 -8.18 35.74 7.04
C ASP A 181 -7.01 34.98 6.40
N LEU A 182 -6.49 35.47 5.28
CA LEU A 182 -5.35 34.87 4.60
C LEU A 182 -4.08 34.93 5.45
N ASP A 183 -3.84 36.04 6.14
CA ASP A 183 -2.72 36.18 7.07
C ASP A 183 -2.89 35.23 8.27
N ALA A 184 -4.11 35.04 8.77
CA ALA A 184 -4.39 34.06 9.83
C ALA A 184 -4.18 32.60 9.38
N ILE A 185 -4.60 32.25 8.16
CA ILE A 185 -4.38 30.93 7.56
C ILE A 185 -2.87 30.66 7.43
N ARG A 186 -2.11 31.62 6.89
CA ARG A 186 -0.65 31.49 6.73
C ARG A 186 0.11 31.38 8.05
N ALA A 187 -0.40 32.00 9.10
CA ALA A 187 0.18 31.94 10.44
C ALA A 187 -0.18 30.65 11.20
N THR A 188 -1.15 29.86 10.73
CA THR A 188 -1.59 28.64 11.41
C THR A 188 -0.64 27.48 11.15
N THR A 189 -0.15 26.85 12.21
CA THR A 189 0.69 25.64 12.15
C THR A 189 -0.13 24.38 12.51
N LEU A 190 0.42 23.19 12.23
CA LEU A 190 -0.19 21.94 12.72
C LEU A 190 -0.17 21.86 14.26
N ALA A 191 0.83 22.46 14.92
CA ALA A 191 0.84 22.61 16.38
C ALA A 191 -0.37 23.40 16.89
N ASP A 192 -0.72 24.51 16.22
CA ASP A 192 -1.91 25.30 16.59
C ASP A 192 -3.18 24.45 16.52
N VAL A 193 -3.32 23.64 15.46
CA VAL A 193 -4.46 22.75 15.27
C VAL A 193 -4.53 21.71 16.38
N ILE A 194 -3.41 21.07 16.73
CA ILE A 194 -3.35 20.09 17.82
C ILE A 194 -3.76 20.75 19.15
N LEU A 195 -3.14 21.88 19.51
CA LEU A 195 -3.39 22.56 20.79
C LEU A 195 -4.82 23.09 20.92
N ARG A 196 -5.49 23.46 19.82
CA ARG A 196 -6.88 23.95 19.85
C ARG A 196 -7.92 22.83 19.99
N ASN A 197 -7.56 21.57 19.71
CA ASN A 197 -8.51 20.45 19.59
C ASN A 197 -8.22 19.28 20.52
N THR A 198 -7.23 19.40 21.42
CA THR A 198 -6.80 18.33 22.32
C THR A 198 -6.42 18.90 23.69
N ASP A 199 -6.25 18.02 24.69
CA ASP A 199 -5.78 18.39 26.02
C ASP A 199 -4.23 18.40 26.16
N VAL A 200 -3.51 18.47 25.03
CA VAL A 200 -2.06 18.62 25.01
C VAL A 200 -1.65 19.96 25.64
N ALA A 201 -0.82 19.90 26.67
CA ALA A 201 -0.37 21.09 27.42
C ALA A 201 0.64 21.91 26.61
N THR A 202 1.64 21.24 26.04
CA THR A 202 2.65 21.86 25.17
C THR A 202 3.12 20.88 24.09
N ILE A 203 3.45 21.39 22.90
CA ILE A 203 4.03 20.61 21.78
C ILE A 203 5.00 21.48 20.98
N ALA A 204 5.94 20.88 20.26
CA ALA A 204 6.88 21.59 19.37
C ALA A 204 6.16 22.58 18.42
N ASP A 205 6.69 23.79 18.25
CA ASP A 205 6.15 24.84 17.38
C ASP A 205 6.11 24.43 15.90
N ASP A 206 7.15 23.73 15.48
CA ASP A 206 7.18 22.93 14.26
C ASP A 206 7.18 21.43 14.61
N VAL A 207 5.99 20.83 14.57
CA VAL A 207 5.81 19.40 14.88
C VAL A 207 6.50 18.48 13.88
N PHE A 208 6.99 18.97 12.74
CA PHE A 208 7.67 18.17 11.73
C PHE A 208 9.17 18.03 11.98
N ILE A 209 9.75 18.79 12.92
CA ILE A 209 11.19 18.79 13.22
C ILE A 209 11.41 18.57 14.72
N ALA A 210 12.23 17.58 15.06
CA ALA A 210 12.56 17.25 16.44
C ALA A 210 13.34 18.40 17.10
N GLY A 211 13.03 18.67 18.37
CA GLY A 211 13.72 19.70 19.16
C GLY A 211 13.31 21.14 18.88
N ALA A 212 12.21 21.37 18.16
CA ALA A 212 11.61 22.70 18.00
C ALA A 212 11.06 23.24 19.34
N ALA A 213 10.90 24.56 19.45
CA ALA A 213 10.55 25.18 20.73
C ALA A 213 9.08 24.87 21.09
N PRO A 214 8.75 24.52 22.35
CA PRO A 214 7.37 24.18 22.68
C PRO A 214 6.43 25.40 22.67
N LEU A 215 5.20 25.20 22.15
CA LEU A 215 4.04 26.09 22.25
C LEU A 215 2.97 25.47 23.14
N GLY A 216 2.14 26.30 23.75
CA GLY A 216 0.89 25.88 24.38
C GLY A 216 0.76 26.22 25.87
N PRO A 217 -0.45 26.01 26.44
CA PRO A 217 -1.69 25.61 25.76
C PRO A 217 -2.33 26.80 25.01
N LEU A 218 -3.17 26.52 24.00
CA LEU A 218 -3.95 27.53 23.27
C LEU A 218 -5.44 27.38 23.54
N ALA A 219 -6.18 28.49 23.57
CA ALA A 219 -7.62 28.44 23.69
C ALA A 219 -8.25 27.86 22.41
N GLY A 220 -9.28 27.02 22.57
CA GLY A 220 -10.08 26.54 21.44
C GLY A 220 -10.64 27.70 20.61
N GLY A 221 -10.58 27.58 19.30
CA GLY A 221 -11.13 28.58 18.39
C GLY A 221 -12.67 28.58 18.41
N SER A 222 -13.28 29.72 18.09
CA SER A 222 -14.71 29.78 17.74
C SER A 222 -14.83 30.14 16.26
N ALA A 223 -15.42 29.26 15.46
CA ALA A 223 -15.80 29.59 14.08
C ALA A 223 -17.22 30.14 14.05
N ALA A 224 -17.40 31.30 13.45
CA ALA A 224 -18.71 31.84 13.09
C ALA A 224 -18.69 32.06 11.58
N ASP A 225 -18.83 30.98 10.81
CA ASP A 225 -18.73 31.08 9.36
C ASP A 225 -20.06 31.53 8.74
N PRO A 226 -20.06 32.62 7.95
CA PRO A 226 -21.13 32.85 7.00
C PRO A 226 -21.15 31.70 5.97
N PRO A 227 -22.32 31.34 5.44
CA PRO A 227 -22.41 30.29 4.43
C PRO A 227 -21.55 30.66 3.21
N PRO A 228 -20.89 29.68 2.57
CA PRO A 228 -20.02 29.94 1.44
C PRO A 228 -20.81 30.58 0.29
N THR A 229 -20.18 31.51 -0.42
CA THR A 229 -20.79 32.19 -1.57
C THR A 229 -20.98 31.27 -2.78
N GLU A 230 -20.27 30.14 -2.79
CA GLU A 230 -20.33 29.11 -3.82
C GLU A 230 -20.18 27.73 -3.18
N SER A 231 -21.01 26.77 -3.60
CA SER A 231 -20.91 25.38 -3.14
C SER A 231 -20.04 24.57 -4.09
N ARG A 232 -19.06 23.82 -3.54
CA ARG A 232 -18.24 22.88 -4.31
C ARG A 232 -19.07 21.65 -4.64
N SER A 233 -18.91 21.10 -5.84
CA SER A 233 -19.46 19.77 -6.11
C SER A 233 -18.62 18.73 -5.38
N ILE A 234 -19.28 17.70 -4.83
CA ILE A 234 -18.60 16.61 -4.13
C ILE A 234 -17.69 15.79 -5.05
N ASP A 235 -17.95 15.84 -6.36
CA ASP A 235 -17.21 15.13 -7.40
C ASP A 235 -16.19 16.01 -8.13
N GLY A 236 -15.95 17.25 -7.70
CA GLY A 236 -14.94 18.14 -8.29
C GLY A 236 -15.26 18.72 -9.67
N ARG A 237 -16.48 18.55 -10.19
CA ARG A 237 -16.96 19.31 -11.37
C ARG A 237 -16.93 20.82 -11.10
N ASP A 238 -16.75 21.57 -12.18
CA ASP A 238 -16.63 23.04 -12.17
C ASP A 238 -15.39 23.57 -11.42
N ASN A 239 -14.43 22.71 -11.05
CA ASN A 239 -13.13 23.16 -10.54
C ASN A 239 -12.31 23.83 -11.65
N ASN A 240 -12.37 23.34 -12.88
CA ASN A 240 -11.73 24.00 -14.01
C ASN A 240 -12.77 24.81 -14.81
N PRO A 241 -12.60 26.16 -14.94
CA PRO A 241 -13.57 27.01 -15.62
C PRO A 241 -13.56 26.88 -17.15
N ASN A 242 -12.49 26.31 -17.73
CA ASN A 242 -12.37 26.08 -19.16
C ASN A 242 -12.85 24.68 -19.57
N ASP A 243 -12.78 23.72 -18.66
CA ASP A 243 -13.29 22.35 -18.84
C ASP A 243 -13.90 21.83 -17.54
N VAL A 244 -15.22 21.95 -17.43
CA VAL A 244 -15.98 21.66 -16.20
C VAL A 244 -15.89 20.20 -15.74
N ALA A 245 -15.47 19.27 -16.60
CA ALA A 245 -15.30 17.87 -16.26
C ALA A 245 -13.87 17.54 -15.79
N LEU A 246 -12.89 18.38 -16.07
CA LEU A 246 -11.49 18.09 -15.78
C LEU A 246 -11.23 18.03 -14.27
N GLY A 247 -10.60 16.94 -13.82
CA GLY A 247 -10.33 16.71 -12.40
C GLY A 247 -11.53 16.22 -11.59
N SER A 248 -12.68 15.99 -12.24
CA SER A 248 -13.85 15.41 -11.56
C SER A 248 -13.69 13.90 -11.30
N ALA A 249 -14.38 13.40 -10.28
CA ALA A 249 -14.38 11.98 -9.93
C ALA A 249 -14.80 11.10 -11.12
N GLY A 250 -14.09 9.99 -11.31
CA GLY A 250 -14.28 9.08 -12.45
C GLY A 250 -13.58 9.50 -13.74
N GLN A 251 -12.80 10.60 -13.74
CA GLN A 251 -11.88 10.91 -14.82
C GLN A 251 -10.54 10.19 -14.65
N ASN A 252 -9.88 9.90 -15.76
CA ASN A 252 -8.52 9.37 -15.74
C ASN A 252 -7.55 10.42 -15.17
N LEU A 253 -6.60 9.96 -14.35
CA LEU A 253 -5.49 10.80 -13.91
C LEU A 253 -4.64 11.23 -15.11
N LEU A 254 -4.11 12.45 -15.05
CA LEU A 254 -3.19 12.96 -16.05
C LEU A 254 -1.86 12.20 -15.95
N LEU A 255 -1.47 11.56 -17.04
CA LEU A 255 -0.17 10.90 -17.19
C LEU A 255 0.74 11.81 -18.02
N ASN A 256 1.85 12.25 -17.43
CA ASN A 256 2.88 13.04 -18.10
C ASN A 256 4.20 12.26 -18.25
N TYR A 257 4.13 10.94 -18.21
CA TYR A 257 5.26 10.03 -18.30
C TYR A 257 4.92 8.84 -19.22
N THR A 258 5.94 8.11 -19.62
CA THR A 258 5.83 6.96 -20.51
C THR A 258 5.29 5.75 -19.74
N LEU A 259 4.32 5.02 -20.31
CA LEU A 259 3.87 3.72 -19.80
C LEU A 259 4.68 2.58 -20.47
N GLU A 260 5.15 1.63 -19.68
CA GLU A 260 5.99 0.49 -20.12
C GLU A 260 5.33 -0.88 -19.90
N TYR A 261 4.00 -0.97 -20.03
CA TYR A 261 3.30 -2.26 -20.04
C TYR A 261 3.96 -3.23 -21.04
N GLY A 262 4.14 -4.49 -20.64
CA GLY A 262 4.85 -5.50 -21.44
C GLY A 262 4.24 -5.74 -22.83
N ASP A 263 2.91 -5.68 -22.91
CA ASP A 263 2.09 -5.78 -24.12
C ASP A 263 1.64 -4.39 -24.65
N GLY A 264 2.07 -3.31 -23.99
CA GLY A 264 1.63 -1.94 -24.26
C GLY A 264 0.21 -1.60 -23.78
N ILE A 265 -0.47 -2.50 -23.06
CA ILE A 265 -1.87 -2.35 -22.65
C ILE A 265 -2.05 -2.57 -21.14
N SER A 266 -1.67 -3.74 -20.63
CA SER A 266 -2.00 -4.19 -19.28
C SER A 266 -1.05 -5.22 -18.66
N GLU A 267 -0.17 -5.84 -19.45
CA GLU A 267 0.83 -6.77 -18.92
C GLU A 267 1.83 -6.00 -18.05
N PRO A 268 2.13 -6.44 -16.82
CA PRO A 268 3.05 -5.74 -15.94
C PRO A 268 4.38 -5.40 -16.60
N ALA A 269 4.86 -4.18 -16.36
CA ALA A 269 6.13 -3.69 -16.88
C ALA A 269 7.32 -4.50 -16.34
N GLY A 270 8.43 -4.47 -17.09
CA GLY A 270 9.70 -5.00 -16.60
C GLY A 270 9.75 -6.53 -16.48
N ALA A 271 9.17 -7.26 -17.44
CA ALA A 271 9.24 -8.73 -17.49
C ALA A 271 10.67 -9.30 -17.45
N ASN A 272 11.67 -8.48 -17.80
CA ASN A 272 13.10 -8.81 -17.75
C ASN A 272 13.82 -8.27 -16.49
N ARG A 273 13.09 -7.71 -15.52
CA ARG A 273 13.64 -7.22 -14.24
C ARG A 273 13.64 -8.35 -13.19
N PRO A 274 14.53 -8.30 -12.18
CA PRO A 274 14.58 -9.29 -11.10
C PRO A 274 13.27 -9.39 -10.32
N SER A 275 13.09 -10.45 -9.53
CA SER A 275 11.89 -10.57 -8.69
C SER A 275 11.88 -9.47 -7.60
N ALA A 276 10.71 -8.89 -7.32
CA ALA A 276 10.57 -7.85 -6.31
C ALA A 276 11.12 -8.27 -4.93
N ARG A 277 10.90 -9.55 -4.55
CA ARG A 277 11.44 -10.12 -3.31
C ARG A 277 12.97 -10.22 -3.31
N SER A 278 13.59 -10.57 -4.44
CA SER A 278 15.06 -10.59 -4.52
C SER A 278 15.65 -9.18 -4.34
N ILE A 279 15.00 -8.17 -4.90
CA ILE A 279 15.40 -6.76 -4.75
C ILE A 279 15.23 -6.30 -3.31
N SER A 280 14.09 -6.59 -2.68
CA SER A 280 13.82 -6.29 -1.27
C SER A 280 14.88 -6.90 -0.33
N ASN A 281 15.23 -8.16 -0.56
CA ASN A 281 16.24 -8.85 0.25
C ASN A 281 17.65 -8.26 0.06
N ALA A 282 18.02 -7.87 -1.16
CA ALA A 282 19.37 -7.42 -1.48
C ALA A 282 19.63 -5.95 -1.16
N VAL A 283 18.62 -5.09 -1.33
CA VAL A 283 18.78 -3.62 -1.29
C VAL A 283 18.12 -3.02 -0.04
N PHE A 284 16.96 -3.53 0.38
CA PHE A 284 16.10 -2.89 1.38
C PHE A 284 16.21 -3.44 2.80
N ALA A 285 17.19 -4.29 3.07
CA ALA A 285 17.47 -4.72 4.43
C ALA A 285 18.03 -3.56 5.25
N GLN A 286 17.31 -3.13 6.30
CA GLN A 286 17.88 -2.23 7.29
C GLN A 286 18.51 -3.03 8.43
N ASP A 287 19.84 -2.98 8.54
CA ASP A 287 20.57 -3.66 9.60
C ASP A 287 20.75 -2.80 10.87
N ALA A 288 20.62 -1.48 10.74
CA ALA A 288 20.74 -0.54 11.84
C ALA A 288 19.86 0.69 11.59
N SER A 289 19.47 1.37 12.66
CA SER A 289 18.74 2.63 12.53
C SER A 289 19.61 3.71 11.89
N THR A 290 19.03 4.41 10.92
CA THR A 290 19.59 5.57 10.23
C THR A 290 18.65 6.75 10.46
N PRO A 291 18.81 7.53 11.54
CA PRO A 291 17.94 8.68 11.82
C PRO A 291 18.03 9.73 10.70
N ASN A 292 16.89 10.28 10.30
CA ASN A 292 16.84 11.29 9.23
C ASN A 292 17.74 12.50 9.54
N ALA A 293 18.66 12.85 8.65
CA ALA A 293 19.70 13.86 8.89
C ALA A 293 19.16 15.28 9.15
N ARG A 294 17.88 15.54 8.86
CA ARG A 294 17.22 16.83 9.07
C ARG A 294 16.38 16.90 10.35
N GLY A 295 16.34 15.83 11.13
CA GLY A 295 15.53 15.78 12.34
C GLY A 295 14.03 15.68 12.06
N ALA A 296 13.61 15.18 10.88
CA ALA A 296 12.20 14.98 10.59
C ALA A 296 11.55 14.05 11.61
N THR A 297 10.34 14.40 12.05
CA THR A 297 9.59 13.63 13.04
C THR A 297 8.61 12.67 12.38
N THR A 298 8.06 11.73 13.16
CA THR A 298 7.01 10.82 12.70
C THR A 298 5.77 11.59 12.25
N MET A 299 5.51 12.78 12.80
CA MET A 299 4.43 13.66 12.34
C MET A 299 4.57 14.02 10.86
N LEU A 300 5.79 14.26 10.35
CA LEU A 300 6.01 14.57 8.93
C LEU A 300 5.65 13.37 8.05
N MET A 301 6.05 12.17 8.47
CA MET A 301 5.74 10.94 7.73
C MET A 301 4.23 10.71 7.66
N ILE A 302 3.52 10.83 8.79
CA ILE A 302 2.07 10.62 8.87
C ILE A 302 1.31 11.71 8.10
N TRP A 303 1.75 12.96 8.17
CA TRP A 303 1.21 14.03 7.34
C TRP A 303 1.41 13.75 5.84
N GLY A 304 2.57 13.22 5.46
CA GLY A 304 2.83 12.75 4.10
C GLY A 304 1.87 11.64 3.66
N GLN A 305 1.54 10.69 4.54
CA GLN A 305 0.54 9.65 4.26
C GLN A 305 -0.86 10.23 4.07
N LEU A 306 -1.26 11.19 4.91
CA LEU A 306 -2.53 11.89 4.78
C LEU A 306 -2.64 12.55 3.40
N LEU A 307 -1.62 13.33 3.01
CA LEU A 307 -1.59 14.01 1.71
C LEU A 307 -1.58 13.03 0.54
N ALA A 308 -0.78 11.96 0.62
CA ALA A 308 -0.70 10.96 -0.44
C ALA A 308 -2.04 10.25 -0.63
N HIS A 309 -2.75 9.91 0.45
CA HIS A 309 -4.07 9.30 0.37
C HIS A 309 -5.11 10.29 -0.15
N ASP A 310 -5.09 11.56 0.26
CA ASP A 310 -6.01 12.56 -0.26
C ASP A 310 -5.85 12.79 -1.77
N ILE A 311 -4.61 12.76 -2.27
CA ILE A 311 -4.31 12.99 -3.69
C ILE A 311 -4.53 11.74 -4.55
N ALA A 312 -4.15 10.55 -4.05
CA ALA A 312 -4.02 9.36 -4.89
C ALA A 312 -4.98 8.22 -4.53
N LEU A 313 -5.68 8.26 -3.38
CA LEU A 313 -6.63 7.22 -3.00
C LEU A 313 -7.99 7.47 -3.68
N THR A 314 -8.09 7.07 -4.94
CA THR A 314 -9.35 7.13 -5.69
C THR A 314 -10.18 5.86 -5.47
N PRO A 315 -11.36 5.91 -4.82
CA PRO A 315 -12.30 4.80 -4.82
C PRO A 315 -12.83 4.65 -6.26
N GLY A 316 -12.30 3.69 -7.03
CA GLY A 316 -12.66 3.48 -8.44
C GLY A 316 -11.53 3.70 -9.45
N GLY A 317 -10.27 3.78 -9.02
CA GLY A 317 -9.10 3.70 -9.92
C GLY A 317 -8.88 2.27 -10.43
N ALA A 318 -9.83 1.78 -11.23
CA ALA A 318 -9.93 0.52 -12.01
C ALA A 318 -11.26 -0.22 -11.74
N ASP A 319 -12.37 0.26 -12.30
CA ASP A 319 -13.65 -0.46 -12.32
C ASP A 319 -13.63 -1.60 -13.36
N ASN A 320 -12.85 -2.65 -13.11
CA ASN A 320 -13.00 -3.94 -13.80
C ASN A 320 -13.94 -4.87 -13.03
N THR A 321 -15.13 -4.36 -12.67
CA THR A 321 -16.10 -5.08 -11.85
C THR A 321 -16.68 -6.30 -12.58
N LEU A 322 -16.60 -7.47 -11.96
CA LEU A 322 -17.15 -8.73 -12.46
C LEU A 322 -18.67 -8.80 -12.23
N LYS A 323 -19.39 -9.35 -13.21
CA LYS A 323 -20.79 -9.79 -13.04
C LYS A 323 -20.86 -11.31 -13.16
N ILE A 324 -21.38 -11.98 -12.13
CA ILE A 324 -21.65 -13.44 -12.15
C ILE A 324 -23.15 -13.64 -12.41
N HIS A 325 -23.48 -14.34 -13.51
CA HIS A 325 -24.85 -14.69 -13.88
C HIS A 325 -25.03 -16.22 -13.89
N GLY A 326 -24.93 -16.86 -12.72
CA GLY A 326 -25.09 -18.33 -12.61
C GLY A 326 -26.47 -18.83 -13.04
N GLU A 327 -27.49 -17.97 -12.93
CA GLU A 327 -28.85 -18.18 -13.40
C GLU A 327 -29.00 -18.24 -14.93
N SER A 328 -27.98 -17.83 -15.68
CA SER A 328 -28.00 -17.81 -17.14
C SER A 328 -27.45 -19.08 -17.80
N PHE A 329 -26.87 -20.01 -17.03
CA PHE A 329 -26.42 -21.31 -17.50
C PHE A 329 -27.53 -22.37 -17.37
N ALA A 330 -27.94 -22.97 -18.49
CA ALA A 330 -28.90 -24.07 -18.51
C ALA A 330 -28.17 -25.43 -18.57
N GLY A 331 -28.43 -26.33 -17.62
CA GLY A 331 -27.85 -27.68 -17.57
C GLY A 331 -28.05 -28.37 -16.20
N PRO A 332 -27.66 -29.66 -16.05
CA PRO A 332 -27.75 -30.40 -14.79
C PRO A 332 -26.56 -30.16 -13.83
N GLU A 333 -25.56 -29.38 -14.24
CA GLU A 333 -24.33 -29.15 -13.46
C GLU A 333 -24.59 -28.22 -12.27
N THR A 334 -23.95 -28.51 -11.14
CA THR A 334 -24.06 -27.74 -9.90
C THR A 334 -22.72 -27.08 -9.60
N TYR A 335 -22.67 -25.75 -9.56
CA TYR A 335 -21.46 -24.99 -9.22
C TYR A 335 -21.33 -24.83 -7.70
N PRO A 336 -20.11 -24.89 -7.14
CA PRO A 336 -19.92 -24.77 -5.70
C PRO A 336 -20.26 -23.36 -5.19
N PHE A 337 -20.99 -23.29 -4.07
CA PHE A 337 -21.17 -22.05 -3.33
C PHE A 337 -19.93 -21.79 -2.47
N VAL A 338 -19.19 -20.74 -2.80
CA VAL A 338 -18.04 -20.30 -2.02
C VAL A 338 -18.55 -19.26 -1.01
N ALA A 339 -18.91 -19.66 0.21
CA ALA A 339 -19.22 -18.71 1.28
C ALA A 339 -18.00 -18.40 2.15
N GLU A 340 -17.21 -19.42 2.48
CA GLU A 340 -16.14 -19.33 3.48
C GLU A 340 -14.87 -18.63 2.98
N LYS A 341 -14.66 -18.57 1.65
CA LYS A 341 -13.51 -17.87 1.06
C LYS A 341 -13.84 -16.50 0.47
N LEU A 342 -15.09 -16.04 0.56
CA LEU A 342 -15.44 -14.68 0.15
C LEU A 342 -14.68 -13.62 0.99
N PRO A 343 -14.55 -13.73 2.32
CA PRO A 343 -13.79 -12.75 3.09
C PRO A 343 -12.33 -12.62 2.65
N LEU A 344 -11.70 -13.73 2.21
CA LEU A 344 -10.36 -13.76 1.63
C LEU A 344 -10.26 -13.08 0.27
N LEU A 345 -11.38 -12.93 -0.45
CA LEU A 345 -11.44 -12.31 -1.78
C LEU A 345 -11.88 -10.84 -1.71
N TYR A 346 -12.59 -10.44 -0.65
CA TYR A 346 -13.04 -9.07 -0.44
C TYR A 346 -12.06 -8.22 0.37
N ASP A 347 -11.04 -8.84 0.96
CA ASP A 347 -10.15 -8.20 1.95
C ASP A 347 -10.95 -7.56 3.12
N ARG A 348 -12.21 -7.98 3.31
CA ARG A 348 -13.16 -7.53 4.35
C ARG A 348 -14.29 -8.54 4.57
N ASP A 349 -15.02 -8.37 5.68
CA ASP A 349 -16.22 -9.14 6.00
C ASP A 349 -17.40 -8.89 5.04
N ILE A 350 -18.26 -9.90 4.89
CA ILE A 350 -19.48 -9.82 4.07
C ILE A 350 -20.54 -8.99 4.81
N TYR A 351 -21.10 -7.98 4.14
CA TYR A 351 -22.21 -7.22 4.70
C TYR A 351 -23.57 -7.87 4.37
N PRO A 352 -24.39 -8.23 5.37
CA PRO A 352 -25.71 -8.82 5.14
C PRO A 352 -26.68 -7.82 4.46
N GLY A 353 -27.36 -8.26 3.41
CA GLY A 353 -28.41 -7.47 2.74
C GLY A 353 -27.90 -6.43 1.73
N VAL A 354 -26.61 -6.48 1.38
CA VAL A 354 -25.98 -5.64 0.36
C VAL A 354 -25.31 -6.55 -0.69
N ASP A 355 -25.26 -6.11 -1.95
CA ASP A 355 -24.51 -6.82 -2.98
C ASP A 355 -23.02 -6.70 -2.69
N ASN A 356 -22.41 -7.81 -2.27
CA ASN A 356 -20.96 -7.94 -2.15
C ASN A 356 -20.47 -8.39 -3.53
N VAL A 357 -19.60 -7.62 -4.21
CA VAL A 357 -19.14 -7.88 -5.60
C VAL A 357 -17.62 -8.15 -5.74
N ILE A 358 -17.20 -9.32 -6.27
CA ILE A 358 -15.78 -9.73 -6.42
C ILE A 358 -15.27 -9.42 -7.83
N ASP A 359 -14.18 -8.68 -7.98
CA ASP A 359 -13.78 -8.08 -9.27
C ASP A 359 -12.85 -8.94 -10.19
N ARG A 360 -12.97 -10.28 -10.20
CA ARG A 360 -12.18 -11.15 -11.15
C ARG A 360 -12.97 -12.34 -11.65
N PRO A 361 -12.91 -12.73 -12.95
CA PRO A 361 -13.58 -13.94 -13.42
C PRO A 361 -12.99 -15.17 -12.73
N ILE A 362 -13.76 -15.76 -11.82
CA ILE A 362 -13.46 -17.05 -11.20
C ILE A 362 -14.18 -18.10 -12.04
N PHE A 363 -13.42 -18.94 -12.73
CA PHE A 363 -13.98 -20.17 -13.30
C PHE A 363 -14.03 -21.21 -12.20
N LEU A 364 -15.25 -21.59 -11.81
CA LEU A 364 -15.46 -22.72 -10.92
C LEU A 364 -15.50 -23.98 -11.80
N PRO A 365 -14.54 -24.90 -11.67
CA PRO A 365 -14.62 -26.17 -12.38
C PRO A 365 -15.86 -26.95 -11.91
N ALA A 366 -16.45 -27.74 -12.80
CA ALA A 366 -17.48 -28.69 -12.41
C ALA A 366 -16.88 -29.73 -11.46
N LEU A 367 -17.53 -30.01 -10.33
CA LEU A 367 -17.07 -31.02 -9.38
C LEU A 367 -17.07 -32.40 -10.03
N ASP A 368 -15.90 -33.06 -10.08
CA ASP A 368 -15.85 -34.49 -10.41
C ASP A 368 -16.30 -35.31 -9.19
N VAL A 369 -17.61 -35.49 -9.06
CA VAL A 369 -18.21 -36.33 -8.02
C VAL A 369 -18.16 -37.82 -8.35
N ALA A 370 -17.86 -38.18 -9.60
CA ALA A 370 -17.85 -39.57 -10.05
C ALA A 370 -16.50 -40.26 -9.79
N GLY A 371 -15.39 -39.50 -9.83
CA GLY A 371 -14.03 -39.96 -9.50
C GLY A 371 -13.63 -39.84 -8.02
N GLY A 372 -14.52 -39.37 -7.15
CA GLY A 372 -14.20 -39.11 -5.74
C GLY A 372 -13.95 -40.37 -4.89
N THR A 373 -13.06 -40.24 -3.91
CA THR A 373 -12.72 -41.27 -2.92
C THR A 373 -13.40 -40.97 -1.59
N ILE A 374 -14.02 -41.96 -0.96
CA ILE A 374 -14.59 -41.82 0.38
C ILE A 374 -13.45 -41.83 1.40
N VAL A 375 -13.41 -40.81 2.26
CA VAL A 375 -12.44 -40.73 3.35
C VAL A 375 -12.98 -41.50 4.56
N ASP A 376 -12.19 -42.42 5.11
CA ASP A 376 -12.48 -43.08 6.38
C ASP A 376 -11.70 -42.37 7.51
N PRO A 377 -12.37 -41.71 8.47
CA PRO A 377 -11.68 -41.04 9.57
C PRO A 377 -10.74 -41.94 10.40
N MET A 378 -10.94 -43.25 10.38
CA MET A 378 -10.20 -44.20 11.20
C MET A 378 -8.98 -44.79 10.50
N ASN A 379 -8.82 -44.54 9.20
CA ASN A 379 -7.75 -45.12 8.39
C ASN A 379 -7.15 -44.07 7.45
N ASP A 380 -5.86 -44.16 7.22
CA ASP A 380 -5.21 -43.32 6.23
C ASP A 380 -5.83 -43.55 4.86
N THR A 381 -6.14 -42.45 4.17
CA THR A 381 -6.78 -42.47 2.86
C THR A 381 -5.87 -41.78 1.85
N MET A 382 -5.55 -42.46 0.75
CA MET A 382 -4.95 -41.83 -0.43
C MET A 382 -6.05 -41.57 -1.46
N VAL A 383 -6.28 -40.31 -1.80
CA VAL A 383 -7.20 -39.90 -2.87
C VAL A 383 -6.37 -39.73 -4.13
N THR A 384 -6.56 -40.62 -5.10
CA THR A 384 -5.83 -40.61 -6.38
C THR A 384 -6.79 -40.34 -7.53
N GLN A 385 -6.47 -39.38 -8.39
CA GLN A 385 -7.23 -39.05 -9.59
C GLN A 385 -6.31 -38.99 -10.80
N GLU A 386 -6.68 -39.65 -11.91
CA GLU A 386 -6.00 -39.45 -13.20
C GLU A 386 -6.43 -38.08 -13.75
N ILE A 387 -5.46 -37.17 -13.88
CA ILE A 387 -5.68 -35.79 -14.34
C ILE A 387 -5.29 -35.62 -15.81
N ALA A 388 -4.43 -36.48 -16.35
CA ALA A 388 -4.15 -36.61 -17.78
C ALA A 388 -3.73 -38.06 -18.07
N PRO A 389 -3.74 -38.54 -19.33
CA PRO A 389 -3.40 -39.93 -19.64
C PRO A 389 -2.03 -40.35 -19.08
N GLY A 390 -2.03 -41.20 -18.04
CA GLY A 390 -0.83 -41.65 -17.34
C GLY A 390 -0.25 -40.70 -16.28
N GLU A 391 -0.92 -39.58 -15.98
CA GLU A 391 -0.58 -38.63 -14.92
C GLU A 391 -1.64 -38.62 -13.83
N PHE A 392 -1.22 -38.78 -12.57
CA PHE A 392 -2.11 -38.89 -11.42
C PHE A 392 -1.80 -37.80 -10.40
N ALA A 393 -2.84 -37.17 -9.86
CA ALA A 393 -2.75 -36.34 -8.67
C ALA A 393 -3.15 -37.16 -7.44
N GLU A 394 -2.41 -37.00 -6.34
CA GLU A 394 -2.62 -37.76 -5.11
C GLU A 394 -2.69 -36.82 -3.91
N VAL A 395 -3.67 -37.05 -3.04
CA VAL A 395 -3.79 -36.37 -1.74
C VAL A 395 -3.84 -37.43 -0.65
N TYR A 396 -2.84 -37.39 0.23
CA TYR A 396 -2.81 -38.24 1.42
C TYR A 396 -3.54 -37.56 2.58
N VAL A 397 -4.46 -38.29 3.20
CA VAL A 397 -5.19 -37.89 4.38
C VAL A 397 -4.87 -38.88 5.49
N GLU A 398 -4.15 -38.42 6.52
CA GLU A 398 -3.86 -39.22 7.72
C GLU A 398 -5.14 -39.41 8.55
N ALA A 399 -5.32 -40.59 9.14
CA ALA A 399 -6.45 -40.90 9.99
C ALA A 399 -6.65 -39.85 11.10
N GLY A 400 -7.90 -39.39 11.27
CA GLY A 400 -8.28 -38.43 12.32
C GLY A 400 -7.85 -36.98 12.09
N THR A 401 -7.32 -36.62 10.91
CA THR A 401 -6.83 -35.26 10.64
C THR A 401 -7.81 -34.36 9.88
N LEU A 402 -8.72 -34.92 9.08
CA LEU A 402 -9.68 -34.15 8.29
C LEU A 402 -11.02 -33.97 9.02
N GLN A 403 -11.45 -32.71 9.19
CA GLN A 403 -12.66 -32.35 9.95
C GLN A 403 -13.57 -31.41 9.16
N ASN A 404 -14.87 -31.52 9.41
CA ASN A 404 -15.88 -30.54 9.01
C ASN A 404 -15.73 -29.25 9.81
N ARG A 405 -16.35 -28.16 9.33
CA ARG A 405 -16.32 -26.83 9.98
C ARG A 405 -16.83 -26.83 11.43
N ASP A 406 -17.72 -27.76 11.77
CA ASP A 406 -18.26 -27.93 13.12
C ASP A 406 -17.36 -28.77 14.05
N GLY A 407 -16.18 -29.18 13.59
CA GLY A 407 -15.20 -29.97 14.33
C GLY A 407 -15.47 -31.48 14.34
N THR A 408 -16.49 -31.95 13.62
CA THR A 408 -16.71 -33.40 13.43
C THR A 408 -15.74 -33.99 12.40
N MET A 409 -15.39 -35.27 12.51
CA MET A 409 -14.50 -35.91 11.52
C MET A 409 -15.18 -36.02 10.16
N PHE A 410 -14.44 -35.74 9.09
CA PHE A 410 -14.94 -35.83 7.72
C PHE A 410 -14.96 -37.29 7.24
N ASP A 411 -16.14 -37.83 6.95
CA ASP A 411 -16.37 -39.18 6.41
C ASP A 411 -16.98 -39.15 4.99
N GLY A 412 -16.86 -38.00 4.32
CA GLY A 412 -17.44 -37.73 3.01
C GLY A 412 -16.57 -38.17 1.83
N THR A 413 -17.06 -37.88 0.63
CA THR A 413 -16.31 -38.10 -0.61
C THR A 413 -15.41 -36.89 -0.90
N LEU A 414 -14.12 -37.14 -1.07
CA LEU A 414 -13.13 -36.17 -1.52
C LEU A 414 -12.71 -36.50 -2.95
N SER A 415 -12.73 -35.51 -3.84
CA SER A 415 -12.23 -35.66 -5.21
C SER A 415 -11.21 -34.59 -5.55
N ILE A 416 -10.36 -34.90 -6.52
CA ILE A 416 -9.42 -33.95 -7.12
C ILE A 416 -10.01 -33.60 -8.49
N THR A 417 -10.19 -32.32 -8.77
CA THR A 417 -10.72 -31.86 -10.07
C THR A 417 -9.63 -31.05 -10.77
N GLU A 418 -9.30 -31.42 -12.00
CA GLU A 418 -8.40 -30.63 -12.83
C GLU A 418 -9.07 -29.32 -13.20
N VAL A 419 -8.37 -28.20 -12.99
CA VAL A 419 -8.77 -26.91 -13.55
C VAL A 419 -7.96 -26.70 -14.83
N PRO A 420 -8.61 -26.63 -16.02
CA PRO A 420 -7.88 -26.38 -17.25
C PRO A 420 -7.01 -25.12 -17.13
N ARG A 421 -5.76 -25.19 -17.58
CA ARG A 421 -4.77 -24.08 -17.42
C ARG A 421 -5.21 -22.74 -18.00
N ASN A 422 -6.10 -22.76 -18.99
CA ASN A 422 -6.70 -21.58 -19.60
C ASN A 422 -7.90 -21.02 -18.81
N LEU A 423 -8.35 -21.73 -17.77
CA LEU A 423 -9.47 -21.40 -16.89
C LEU A 423 -9.04 -21.21 -15.43
N THR A 424 -7.82 -21.62 -15.04
CA THR A 424 -7.22 -21.20 -13.76
C THR A 424 -7.08 -19.67 -13.72
N PRO A 425 -7.34 -19.01 -12.57
CA PRO A 425 -7.04 -17.60 -12.40
C PRO A 425 -5.54 -17.39 -12.64
N ALA A 426 -5.21 -16.76 -13.77
CA ALA A 426 -3.88 -16.67 -14.38
C ALA A 426 -3.33 -18.01 -14.92
N ALA A 427 -3.18 -18.07 -16.25
CA ALA A 427 -2.21 -18.97 -16.86
C ALA A 427 -0.83 -18.66 -16.25
N LEU A 428 -0.27 -19.60 -15.49
CA LEU A 428 1.09 -19.48 -14.99
C LEU A 428 2.05 -19.32 -16.18
N PRO A 429 3.11 -18.49 -16.06
CA PRO A 429 4.11 -18.34 -17.11
C PRO A 429 4.66 -19.68 -17.59
N ALA A 430 5.06 -19.76 -18.87
CA ALA A 430 5.73 -20.94 -19.39
C ALA A 430 7.02 -21.21 -18.59
N GLY A 431 7.01 -22.22 -17.72
CA GLY A 431 8.12 -22.58 -16.83
C GLY A 431 7.79 -22.68 -15.34
N LEU A 432 6.58 -22.33 -14.90
CA LEU A 432 6.11 -22.55 -13.53
C LEU A 432 5.20 -23.78 -13.44
N SER A 433 5.59 -24.75 -12.61
CA SER A 433 4.77 -25.91 -12.26
C SER A 433 4.08 -25.66 -10.92
N PRO A 434 2.79 -25.99 -10.75
CA PRO A 434 2.08 -25.84 -9.48
C PRO A 434 2.58 -26.79 -8.36
N ASP A 435 3.49 -27.73 -8.66
CA ASP A 435 4.05 -28.70 -7.69
C ASP A 435 5.23 -28.19 -6.85
N THR A 436 5.35 -26.88 -6.65
CA THR A 436 6.34 -26.32 -5.73
C THR A 436 5.69 -25.26 -4.86
N VAL A 437 5.29 -25.68 -3.65
CA VAL A 437 5.19 -24.84 -2.45
C VAL A 437 6.59 -24.61 -1.92
#